data_AF-A0A850JDI3-F1
#
_entry.id   AF-A0A850JDI3-F1
#
_cell.length_a   1.000
_cell.length_b   1.000
_cell.length_c   1.000
_cell.angle_alpha   90.00
_cell.angle_beta   90.00
_cell.angle_gamma   90.00
#
_symmetry.space_group_name_H-M   'P 1'
#
loop_
_entity.id
_entity.type
_entity.pdbx_description
1 polymer ?
#
loop_
_entity_poly.entity_id
_entity_poly.type
_entity_poly.pdbx_seq_one_letter_code
_entity_poly.pdbx_strand_id
1 'polypeptide(L)'
;MNKWKTACSVALTALLIIGGATLIVLGSTHRSASTDQGPAAGRLVQVWKHGEIDFSGLRYDPQSDSLLATTTDDGSPGRVIVLNPLDGALRWQDWPSYYTAGTVTGNDGIVVATLSRTGQNLLTAGRAKGGGQLWTSVLPPGRDIVSIAGAHLVLSEGQEVTGISRRTGWPEWHFQVPSGCELRAPAGEDRYGDPDVVPLLLECAGGQMRIITLDDATGRVRWQRTLPGEPLGESGVDVTSHDGLVASSVDGGLSLYDGKSGADVANIPPNCLCGYVASKTTVMTARSTQDGATALEGIDLRSHKRLWRRSLPAAPQFMSVSGERMYAVVQLPRPLLPLALVTIDLRKGTVGFTALPVTAQGVNAAAAGHGLLYLALRQGEKTAIIAYRTEDASPFSGGAVPRGWPDACSILPAGELPAVLGSAYSVQPQRYGATAPKLVHTVGCDYLLSGTDPVVVSIEVGWVGATAAEAEKLFADLHRQAYTIVGDISGAGDEAFAEKTSGGYGSPDKQTLYMRVGCTILRVGSTGPPQILPELARKIASHVHSCAA
;
A
#
# COMPACT_ATOMS: atom_id res chain seq x y z
N MET A 1 -26.13 30.40 18.67
CA MET A 1 -25.28 29.95 17.56
C MET A 1 -23.80 29.76 17.96
N ASN A 2 -23.47 29.19 19.13
CA ASN A 2 -22.06 29.01 19.54
C ASN A 2 -21.81 27.77 20.44
N LYS A 3 -22.53 26.66 20.24
CA LYS A 3 -22.38 25.43 21.05
C LYS A 3 -22.04 24.15 20.25
N TRP A 4 -21.75 24.25 18.95
CA TRP A 4 -21.44 23.08 18.11
C TRP A 4 -19.95 22.90 17.78
N LYS A 5 -19.06 23.81 18.19
CA LYS A 5 -17.62 23.72 17.86
C LYS A 5 -16.77 22.94 18.88
N THR A 6 -17.28 22.67 20.09
CA THR A 6 -16.46 22.09 21.17
C THR A 6 -16.52 20.57 21.28
N ALA A 7 -17.46 19.91 20.61
CA ALA A 7 -17.62 18.45 20.69
C ALA A 7 -16.68 17.66 19.75
N CYS A 8 -16.10 18.29 18.72
CA CYS A 8 -15.14 17.64 17.82
C CYS A 8 -13.71 17.58 18.36
N SER A 9 -13.36 18.43 19.34
CA SER A 9 -11.95 18.65 19.70
C SER A 9 -11.40 17.69 20.77
N VAL A 10 -12.26 17.00 21.53
CA VAL A 10 -11.84 16.11 22.63
C VAL A 10 -11.79 14.64 22.22
N ALA A 11 -12.54 14.25 21.19
CA ALA A 11 -12.46 12.90 20.61
C ALA A 11 -11.25 12.71 19.68
N LEU A 12 -10.64 13.79 19.18
CA LEU A 12 -9.50 13.75 18.27
C LEU A 12 -8.16 13.49 19.01
N THR A 13 -8.02 13.98 20.24
CA THR A 13 -6.75 13.93 20.99
C THR A 13 -6.38 12.54 21.49
N ALA A 14 -7.36 11.65 21.70
CA ALA A 14 -7.10 10.27 22.13
C ALA A 14 -6.76 9.31 20.98
N LEU A 15 -7.07 9.67 19.72
CA LEU A 15 -6.66 8.92 18.53
C LEU A 15 -5.28 9.35 17.98
N LEU A 16 -4.80 10.54 18.37
CA LEU A 16 -3.56 11.14 17.85
C LEU A 16 -2.26 10.58 18.44
N ILE A 17 -2.32 9.70 19.45
CA ILE A 17 -1.11 9.18 20.14
C ILE A 17 -0.63 7.82 19.56
N ILE A 18 -1.38 7.17 18.67
CA ILE A 18 -0.98 5.87 18.05
C ILE A 18 -1.02 5.89 16.51
N GLY A 19 -1.69 6.86 15.88
CA GLY A 19 -1.67 7.02 14.44
C GLY A 19 -1.41 8.47 14.08
N GLY A 20 -0.15 8.84 13.86
CA GLY A 20 0.14 10.04 13.10
C GLY A 20 -0.61 9.91 11.78
N ALA A 21 -1.51 10.85 11.50
CA ALA A 21 -2.12 11.00 10.19
C ALA A 21 -1.03 11.51 9.24
N THR A 22 -0.07 10.65 8.92
CA THR A 22 0.72 10.81 7.72
C THR A 22 -0.29 10.81 6.60
N LEU A 23 -0.39 11.92 5.89
CA LEU A 23 -1.02 11.94 4.59
C LEU A 23 -0.22 10.93 3.78
N ILE A 24 -0.70 9.68 3.69
CA ILE A 24 -0.10 8.69 2.82
C ILE A 24 -0.41 9.24 1.43
N VAL A 25 0.54 9.94 0.83
CA VAL A 25 0.55 10.14 -0.62
C VAL A 25 0.73 8.73 -1.17
N LEU A 26 -0.41 8.13 -1.46
CA LEU A 26 -0.50 6.72 -1.81
C LEU A 26 0.13 6.56 -3.20
N GLY A 27 1.33 6.01 -3.22
CA GLY A 27 1.95 5.24 -4.29
C GLY A 27 1.70 5.72 -5.72
N SER A 28 2.78 6.23 -6.32
CA SER A 28 2.93 6.52 -7.73
C SER A 28 2.07 5.68 -8.70
N THR A 29 1.34 6.39 -9.56
CA THR A 29 0.59 5.85 -10.69
C THR A 29 1.35 6.22 -11.95
N HIS A 30 1.58 5.29 -12.88
CA HIS A 30 2.39 5.54 -14.08
C HIS A 30 1.73 5.11 -15.39
N ARG A 31 2.09 5.88 -16.42
CA ARG A 31 1.64 5.86 -17.82
C ARG A 31 1.55 4.45 -18.39
N SER A 32 0.34 4.00 -18.72
CA SER A 32 0.13 2.96 -19.72
C SER A 32 -0.52 3.61 -20.95
N ALA A 33 0.31 4.03 -21.91
CA ALA A 33 -0.15 4.12 -23.30
C ALA A 33 -0.18 2.73 -23.95
N SER A 34 0.40 1.73 -23.29
CA SER A 34 0.15 0.34 -23.63
C SER A 34 -1.22 -0.08 -23.12
N THR A 35 -1.85 -1.02 -23.80
CA THR A 35 -2.93 -1.85 -23.27
C THR A 35 -2.47 -2.76 -22.12
N ASP A 36 -1.29 -2.47 -21.57
CA ASP A 36 -0.64 -3.25 -20.56
C ASP A 36 -1.31 -2.95 -19.23
N GLN A 37 -2.23 -3.85 -18.89
CA GLN A 37 -2.91 -3.87 -17.61
C GLN A 37 -2.15 -4.90 -16.77
N GLY A 38 -1.96 -4.60 -15.48
CA GLY A 38 -1.59 -5.65 -14.54
C GLY A 38 -2.62 -6.80 -14.52
N PRO A 39 -2.37 -7.82 -13.69
CA PRO A 39 -3.22 -9.00 -13.65
C PRO A 39 -4.68 -8.64 -13.26
N ALA A 40 -5.66 -9.41 -13.73
CA ALA A 40 -7.01 -9.34 -13.18
C ALA A 40 -7.04 -10.00 -11.79
N ALA A 41 -8.14 -9.87 -11.04
CA ALA A 41 -8.34 -10.73 -9.88
C ALA A 41 -8.45 -12.20 -10.30
N GLY A 42 -7.70 -13.06 -9.65
CA GLY A 42 -7.61 -14.50 -9.93
C GLY A 42 -6.42 -15.12 -9.16
N ARG A 43 -6.21 -16.42 -9.28
CA ARG A 43 -5.19 -17.13 -8.49
C ARG A 43 -3.81 -16.61 -8.87
N LEU A 44 -3.00 -16.18 -7.91
CA LEU A 44 -1.63 -15.75 -8.20
C LEU A 44 -0.69 -16.93 -8.33
N VAL A 45 0.03 -16.97 -9.44
CA VAL A 45 1.15 -17.88 -9.67
C VAL A 45 2.43 -17.07 -9.77
N GLN A 46 3.43 -17.51 -9.01
CA GLN A 46 4.76 -16.91 -9.04
C GLN A 46 5.40 -17.17 -10.41
N VAL A 47 5.81 -16.11 -11.09
CA VAL A 47 6.51 -16.18 -12.37
C VAL A 47 8.01 -16.24 -12.16
N TRP A 48 8.53 -15.36 -11.31
CA TRP A 48 9.95 -15.31 -10.96
C TRP A 48 10.12 -14.71 -9.56
N LYS A 49 11.29 -14.98 -8.95
CA LYS A 49 11.74 -14.42 -7.67
C LYS A 49 13.14 -13.85 -7.87
N HIS A 50 13.36 -12.61 -7.43
CA HIS A 50 14.66 -11.96 -7.41
C HIS A 50 15.12 -11.72 -5.97
N GLY A 51 16.22 -12.41 -5.63
CA GLY A 51 17.11 -12.07 -4.53
C GLY A 51 16.51 -12.05 -3.11
N GLU A 52 17.40 -11.70 -2.18
CA GLU A 52 17.12 -11.24 -0.83
C GLU A 52 17.97 -9.98 -0.65
N ILE A 53 17.33 -8.81 -0.72
CA ILE A 53 17.97 -7.50 -0.72
C ILE A 53 17.49 -6.70 0.50
N ASP A 54 18.36 -5.86 1.04
CA ASP A 54 17.95 -4.81 1.98
C ASP A 54 17.14 -3.81 1.15
N PHE A 55 15.95 -3.43 1.58
CA PHE A 55 14.96 -2.88 0.65
C PHE A 55 14.34 -1.61 1.19
N SER A 56 14.29 -0.58 0.34
CA SER A 56 13.64 0.68 0.65
C SER A 56 12.54 1.07 -0.33
N GLY A 57 12.55 0.55 -1.56
CA GLY A 57 11.57 0.96 -2.57
C GLY A 57 11.54 0.04 -3.77
N LEU A 58 10.34 -0.15 -4.34
CA LEU A 58 10.08 -0.92 -5.55
C LEU A 58 9.15 -0.11 -6.44
N ARG A 59 9.48 -0.04 -7.72
CA ARG A 59 8.67 0.67 -8.70
C ARG A 59 8.80 0.03 -10.07
N TYR A 60 7.69 -0.10 -10.77
CA TYR A 60 7.70 -0.38 -12.20
C TYR A 60 7.67 0.93 -12.98
N ASP A 61 8.64 1.13 -13.86
CA ASP A 61 8.64 2.25 -14.80
C ASP A 61 8.32 1.75 -16.23
N PRO A 62 7.14 2.07 -16.77
CA PRO A 62 6.73 1.65 -18.10
C PRO A 62 7.52 2.34 -19.22
N GLN A 63 8.11 3.51 -18.98
CA GLN A 63 8.82 4.26 -20.02
C GLN A 63 10.24 3.72 -20.26
N SER A 64 10.93 3.32 -19.19
CA SER A 64 12.19 2.58 -19.30
C SER A 64 12.01 1.07 -19.39
N ASP A 65 10.76 0.58 -19.30
CA ASP A 65 10.42 -0.84 -19.32
C ASP A 65 11.28 -1.62 -18.31
N SER A 66 11.32 -1.12 -17.08
CA SER A 66 12.22 -1.60 -16.03
C SER A 66 11.53 -1.64 -14.68
N LEU A 67 11.90 -2.62 -13.86
CA LEU A 67 11.55 -2.65 -12.45
C LEU A 67 12.75 -2.08 -11.67
N LEU A 68 12.51 -0.97 -10.99
CA LEU A 68 13.50 -0.20 -10.24
C LEU A 68 13.34 -0.51 -8.76
N ALA A 69 14.41 -0.90 -8.10
CA ALA A 69 14.43 -1.12 -6.67
C ALA A 69 15.61 -0.40 -6.02
N THR A 70 15.41 0.01 -4.77
CA THR A 70 16.42 0.66 -3.94
C THR A 70 16.69 -0.13 -2.70
N THR A 71 17.93 -0.09 -2.24
CA THR A 71 18.33 -0.66 -0.96
C THR A 71 18.66 0.45 0.03
N THR A 72 18.18 0.31 1.26
CA THR A 72 18.71 1.04 2.43
C THR A 72 19.22 -0.03 3.37
N ASP A 73 20.48 0.06 3.71
CA ASP A 73 21.05 -0.78 4.75
C ASP A 73 21.53 0.13 5.87
N ASP A 74 21.38 -0.28 7.12
CA ASP A 74 21.79 0.48 8.31
C ASP A 74 23.32 0.48 8.43
N GLY A 75 24.00 1.13 7.49
CA GLY A 75 25.45 1.27 7.46
C GLY A 75 26.13 0.78 6.17
N SER A 76 25.44 0.02 5.31
CA SER A 76 25.95 -0.33 3.98
C SER A 76 25.49 0.70 2.93
N PRO A 77 26.27 0.90 1.85
CA PRO A 77 25.83 1.74 0.76
C PRO A 77 24.55 1.22 0.11
N GLY A 78 23.59 2.13 -0.05
CA GLY A 78 22.40 1.89 -0.82
C GLY A 78 22.73 1.67 -2.29
N ARG A 79 21.98 0.78 -2.92
CA ARG A 79 22.15 0.38 -4.31
C ARG A 79 20.88 0.71 -5.07
N VAL A 80 21.07 1.03 -6.33
CA VAL A 80 20.00 1.03 -7.33
C VAL A 80 20.06 -0.30 -8.06
N ILE A 81 18.94 -1.00 -8.08
CA ILE A 81 18.79 -2.29 -8.75
C ILE A 81 17.80 -2.10 -9.87
N VAL A 82 18.20 -2.46 -11.09
CA VAL A 82 17.35 -2.39 -12.27
C VAL A 82 17.16 -3.79 -12.81
N LEU A 83 15.91 -4.26 -12.75
CA LEU A 83 15.50 -5.58 -13.16
C LEU A 83 14.69 -5.51 -14.45
N ASN A 84 14.80 -6.56 -15.25
CA ASN A 84 13.86 -6.81 -16.32
C ASN A 84 12.52 -7.25 -15.70
N PRO A 85 11.40 -6.52 -15.96
CA PRO A 85 10.11 -6.84 -15.36
C PRO A 85 9.58 -8.22 -15.75
N LEU A 86 9.96 -8.74 -16.93
CA LEU A 86 9.38 -9.98 -17.46
C LEU A 86 9.94 -11.26 -16.82
N ASP A 87 11.23 -11.29 -16.49
CA ASP A 87 11.94 -12.48 -16.01
C ASP A 87 12.71 -12.26 -14.69
N GLY A 88 12.70 -11.03 -14.16
CA GLY A 88 13.42 -10.67 -12.94
C GLY A 88 14.94 -10.66 -13.11
N ALA A 89 15.45 -10.80 -14.35
CA ALA A 89 16.87 -10.80 -14.62
C ALA A 89 17.47 -9.44 -14.26
N LEU A 90 18.59 -9.48 -13.54
CA LEU A 90 19.35 -8.28 -13.23
C LEU A 90 19.87 -7.66 -14.52
N ARG A 91 19.40 -6.46 -14.86
CA ARG A 91 19.99 -5.69 -15.96
C ARG A 91 21.29 -5.06 -15.49
N TRP A 92 21.25 -4.48 -14.30
CA TRP A 92 22.42 -3.99 -13.60
C TRP A 92 22.06 -3.64 -12.15
N GLN A 93 23.10 -3.64 -11.33
CA GLN A 93 23.15 -3.09 -9.98
C GLN A 93 24.45 -2.32 -9.85
N ASP A 94 24.61 -1.62 -8.75
CA ASP A 94 25.73 -0.75 -8.37
C ASP A 94 25.62 0.70 -8.82
N TRP A 95 25.86 1.54 -7.82
CA TRP A 95 26.27 2.94 -7.84
C TRP A 95 27.16 3.17 -6.61
N PRO A 96 27.90 4.30 -6.49
CA PRO A 96 29.07 4.41 -5.62
C PRO A 96 28.83 3.88 -4.19
N SER A 97 29.71 2.97 -3.76
CA SER A 97 29.62 2.15 -2.54
C SER A 97 29.71 2.91 -1.21
N TYR A 98 29.37 4.19 -1.17
CA TYR A 98 29.43 5.02 0.05
C TYR A 98 28.21 5.94 0.23
N TYR A 99 27.16 5.78 -0.57
CA TYR A 99 25.95 6.60 -0.49
C TYR A 99 24.72 5.72 -0.23
N THR A 100 23.71 6.29 0.43
CA THR A 100 22.37 5.71 0.55
C THR A 100 21.54 6.10 -0.66
N ALA A 101 20.85 5.14 -1.27
CA ALA A 101 19.96 5.42 -2.39
C ALA A 101 18.66 6.07 -1.86
N GLY A 102 18.33 7.24 -2.40
CA GLY A 102 17.04 7.89 -2.21
C GLY A 102 16.07 7.51 -3.32
N THR A 103 15.44 8.50 -3.93
CA THR A 103 14.45 8.31 -5.00
C THR A 103 15.10 7.80 -6.29
N VAL A 104 14.54 6.74 -6.88
CA VAL A 104 14.90 6.22 -8.21
C VAL A 104 13.76 6.41 -9.20
N THR A 105 14.09 6.80 -10.43
CA THR A 105 13.13 7.03 -11.51
C THR A 105 13.61 6.59 -12.86
N GLY A 106 12.69 6.23 -13.75
CA GLY A 106 12.96 5.92 -15.15
C GLY A 106 12.09 6.75 -16.11
N ASN A 107 12.60 7.00 -17.32
CA ASN A 107 11.88 7.53 -18.48
C ASN A 107 12.78 7.37 -19.72
N ASP A 108 12.20 7.04 -20.87
CA ASP A 108 12.89 6.92 -22.17
C ASP A 108 14.18 6.09 -22.11
N GLY A 109 14.15 5.00 -21.33
CA GLY A 109 15.29 4.11 -21.15
C GLY A 109 16.43 4.68 -20.30
N ILE A 110 16.22 5.78 -19.57
CA ILE A 110 17.18 6.38 -18.65
C ILE A 110 16.66 6.25 -17.22
N VAL A 111 17.45 5.66 -16.34
CA VAL A 111 17.21 5.66 -14.89
C VAL A 111 18.01 6.78 -14.26
N VAL A 112 17.41 7.53 -13.36
CA VAL A 112 18.07 8.52 -12.51
C VAL A 112 17.83 8.12 -11.06
N ALA A 113 18.80 8.30 -10.18
CA ALA A 113 18.54 8.29 -8.76
C ALA A 113 19.26 9.39 -8.00
N THR A 114 18.70 9.70 -6.84
CA THR A 114 19.37 10.46 -5.80
C THR A 114 20.15 9.53 -4.90
N LEU A 115 21.35 9.95 -4.56
CA LEU A 115 22.18 9.25 -3.59
C LEU A 115 22.58 10.26 -2.52
N SER A 116 22.47 9.91 -1.25
CA SER A 116 22.82 10.80 -0.14
C SER A 116 23.92 10.20 0.72
N ARG A 117 24.81 11.06 1.21
CA ARG A 117 25.83 10.78 2.21
C ARG A 117 25.89 12.01 3.11
N THR A 118 26.31 11.87 4.38
CA THR A 118 26.39 12.97 5.35
C THR A 118 26.99 14.24 4.73
N GLY A 119 26.14 15.25 4.49
CA GLY A 119 26.51 16.55 3.93
C GLY A 119 26.65 16.62 2.40
N GLN A 120 26.37 15.55 1.66
CA GLN A 120 26.53 15.49 0.20
C GLN A 120 25.42 14.67 -0.46
N ASN A 121 24.73 15.28 -1.42
CA ASN A 121 23.81 14.58 -2.31
C ASN A 121 24.43 14.44 -3.69
N LEU A 122 24.20 13.32 -4.36
CA LEU A 122 24.54 13.09 -5.75
C LEU A 122 23.27 12.84 -6.55
N LEU A 123 23.30 13.29 -7.79
CA LEU A 123 22.45 12.79 -8.85
C LEU A 123 23.29 11.93 -9.76
N THR A 124 22.73 10.82 -10.19
CA THR A 124 23.35 10.05 -11.25
C THR A 124 22.28 9.45 -12.13
N ALA A 125 22.66 9.24 -13.40
CA ALA A 125 21.82 8.64 -14.40
C ALA A 125 22.55 7.50 -15.09
N GLY A 126 21.80 6.49 -15.48
CA GLY A 126 22.28 5.33 -16.21
C GLY A 126 21.28 4.88 -17.26
N ARG A 127 21.74 4.11 -18.24
CA ARG A 127 20.86 3.45 -19.20
C ARG A 127 20.11 2.31 -18.50
N ALA A 128 18.79 2.36 -18.55
CA ALA A 128 17.93 1.31 -18.01
C ALA A 128 18.25 -0.06 -18.63
N LYS A 129 18.48 -0.08 -19.95
CA LYS A 129 18.98 -1.24 -20.68
C LYS A 129 20.51 -1.19 -20.75
N GLY A 130 21.17 -2.16 -20.13
CA GLY A 130 22.62 -2.39 -20.26
C GLY A 130 23.54 -1.70 -19.24
N GLY A 131 23.02 -0.93 -18.28
CA GLY A 131 23.76 -0.58 -17.05
C GLY A 131 24.93 0.39 -17.16
N GLY A 132 25.03 1.16 -18.24
CA GLY A 132 26.05 2.20 -18.37
C GLY A 132 25.64 3.49 -17.66
N GLN A 133 26.47 3.96 -16.72
CA GLN A 133 26.35 5.32 -16.17
C GLN A 133 26.47 6.33 -17.33
N LEU A 134 25.51 7.24 -17.42
CA LEU A 134 25.51 8.35 -18.37
C LEU A 134 26.26 9.54 -17.81
N TRP A 135 25.93 9.91 -16.58
CA TRP A 135 26.53 11.04 -15.88
C TRP A 135 26.29 10.92 -14.37
N THR A 136 27.11 11.64 -13.61
CA THR A 136 26.97 11.81 -12.16
C THR A 136 27.31 13.26 -11.85
N SER A 137 26.49 13.89 -11.01
CA SER A 137 26.62 15.28 -10.61
C SER A 137 26.46 15.40 -9.09
N VAL A 138 27.34 16.19 -8.46
CA VAL A 138 27.20 16.54 -7.05
C VAL A 138 26.14 17.63 -6.94
N LEU A 139 25.13 17.42 -6.11
CA LEU A 139 24.17 18.45 -5.76
C LEU A 139 24.80 19.38 -4.72
N PRO A 140 24.89 20.70 -5.01
CA PRO A 140 25.25 21.67 -3.99
C PRO A 140 24.30 21.59 -2.78
N PRO A 141 24.79 21.88 -1.56
CA PRO A 141 23.93 22.00 -0.39
C PRO A 141 22.77 22.97 -0.64
N GLY A 142 21.57 22.63 -0.17
CA GLY A 142 20.38 23.46 -0.36
C GLY A 142 19.64 23.26 -1.70
N ARG A 143 20.16 22.41 -2.59
CA ARG A 143 19.37 21.92 -3.74
C ARG A 143 18.50 20.73 -3.36
N ASP A 144 17.25 20.77 -3.78
CA ASP A 144 16.34 19.63 -3.72
C ASP A 144 15.75 19.32 -5.10
N ILE A 145 15.32 18.08 -5.31
CA ILE A 145 14.52 17.72 -6.49
C ILE A 145 13.08 18.02 -6.15
N VAL A 146 12.45 18.84 -6.98
CA VAL A 146 11.02 19.15 -6.84
C VAL A 146 10.17 18.38 -7.84
N SER A 147 10.73 17.98 -8.99
CA SER A 147 9.99 17.19 -9.97
C SER A 147 10.91 16.41 -10.91
N ILE A 148 10.35 15.41 -11.55
CA ILE A 148 10.94 14.59 -12.60
C ILE A 148 9.88 14.55 -13.70
N ALA A 149 10.03 15.38 -14.72
CA ALA A 149 9.10 15.49 -15.83
C ALA A 149 9.85 15.19 -17.13
N GLY A 150 9.22 14.44 -18.03
CA GLY A 150 9.71 14.27 -19.40
C GLY A 150 11.21 13.97 -19.49
N ALA A 151 11.90 14.90 -20.15
CA ALA A 151 13.33 14.82 -20.42
C ALA A 151 14.20 15.38 -19.29
N HIS A 152 13.62 15.98 -18.25
CA HIS A 152 14.35 16.72 -17.22
C HIS A 152 14.16 16.20 -15.79
N LEU A 153 15.19 16.47 -14.99
CA LEU A 153 15.10 16.52 -13.53
C LEU A 153 14.98 17.98 -13.15
N VAL A 154 14.03 18.30 -12.30
CA VAL A 154 13.78 19.68 -11.90
C VAL A 154 14.30 19.86 -10.50
N LEU A 155 15.33 20.70 -10.39
CA LEU A 155 15.95 21.06 -9.13
C LEU A 155 15.50 22.43 -8.68
N SER A 156 15.46 22.65 -7.38
CA SER A 156 15.27 23.96 -6.77
C SER A 156 16.46 24.35 -5.93
N GLU A 157 16.89 25.61 -6.04
CA GLU A 157 17.90 26.25 -5.20
C GLU A 157 17.38 27.63 -4.75
N GLY A 158 16.84 27.70 -3.54
CA GLY A 158 16.20 28.92 -3.04
C GLY A 158 15.04 29.38 -3.94
N GLN A 159 15.26 30.47 -4.69
CA GLN A 159 14.27 31.09 -5.58
C GLN A 159 14.46 30.69 -7.05
N GLU A 160 15.41 29.82 -7.36
CA GLU A 160 15.68 29.36 -8.72
C GLU A 160 15.27 27.91 -8.88
N VAL A 161 14.64 27.60 -10.01
CA VAL A 161 14.30 26.23 -10.44
C VAL A 161 15.06 25.95 -11.74
N THR A 162 15.77 24.83 -11.81
CA THR A 162 16.59 24.45 -12.97
C THR A 162 16.12 23.11 -13.53
N GLY A 163 15.88 23.06 -14.83
CA GLY A 163 15.69 21.81 -15.56
C GLY A 163 17.01 21.25 -16.01
N ILE A 164 17.36 20.07 -15.51
CA ILE A 164 18.56 19.34 -15.86
C ILE A 164 18.20 18.20 -16.81
N SER A 165 18.88 18.17 -17.95
CA SER A 165 18.77 17.09 -18.93
C SER A 165 19.03 15.72 -18.28
N ARG A 166 18.05 14.82 -18.32
CA ARG A 166 18.24 13.44 -17.86
C ARG A 166 19.28 12.68 -18.66
N ARG A 167 19.51 13.09 -19.91
CA ARG A 167 20.45 12.45 -20.80
C ARG A 167 21.88 12.87 -20.53
N THR A 168 22.10 14.15 -20.25
CA THR A 168 23.44 14.73 -20.25
C THR A 168 23.89 15.25 -18.88
N GLY A 169 22.95 15.47 -17.96
CA GLY A 169 23.23 16.04 -16.63
C GLY A 169 23.48 17.56 -16.66
N TRP A 170 23.34 18.21 -17.82
CA TRP A 170 23.52 19.66 -17.97
C TRP A 170 22.21 20.42 -17.74
N PRO A 171 22.28 21.64 -17.19
CA PRO A 171 21.13 22.54 -17.13
C PRO A 171 20.74 22.96 -18.57
N GLU A 172 19.45 22.86 -18.89
CA GLU A 172 18.91 23.26 -20.20
C GLU A 172 18.00 24.50 -20.09
N TRP A 173 17.35 24.69 -18.95
CA TRP A 173 16.54 25.87 -18.68
C TRP A 173 16.54 26.24 -17.19
N HIS A 174 16.22 27.51 -16.94
CA HIS A 174 16.11 28.09 -15.61
C HIS A 174 14.78 28.84 -15.48
N PHE A 175 14.19 28.79 -14.30
CA PHE A 175 12.97 29.48 -13.95
C PHE A 175 13.17 30.20 -12.61
N GLN A 176 12.90 31.50 -12.58
CA GLN A 176 12.94 32.29 -11.36
C GLN A 176 11.56 32.24 -10.70
N VAL A 177 11.50 31.73 -9.46
CA VAL A 177 10.31 31.81 -8.62
C VAL A 177 9.92 33.29 -8.45
N PRO A 178 8.62 33.65 -8.64
CA PRO A 178 8.19 35.03 -8.52
C PRO A 178 8.53 35.64 -7.16
N SER A 179 8.96 36.91 -7.17
CA SER A 179 9.31 37.63 -5.94
C SER A 179 8.15 37.64 -4.93
N GLY A 180 8.45 37.30 -3.67
CA GLY A 180 7.45 37.20 -2.61
C GLY A 180 6.71 35.86 -2.61
N CYS A 181 7.17 34.88 -3.38
CA CYS A 181 6.75 33.49 -3.27
C CYS A 181 7.94 32.60 -2.89
N GLU A 182 7.66 31.48 -2.25
CA GLU A 182 8.62 30.45 -1.92
C GLU A 182 8.13 29.12 -2.49
N LEU A 183 9.07 28.33 -3.01
CA LEU A 183 8.76 27.00 -3.48
C LEU A 183 8.49 26.10 -2.28
N ARG A 184 7.34 25.45 -2.27
CA ARG A 184 7.04 24.41 -1.30
C ARG A 184 7.55 23.10 -1.88
N ALA A 185 8.39 22.40 -1.12
CA ALA A 185 8.73 21.03 -1.45
C ALA A 185 7.43 20.22 -1.55
N PRO A 186 7.27 19.36 -2.56
CA PRO A 186 6.15 18.43 -2.58
C PRO A 186 6.17 17.63 -1.28
N ALA A 187 5.03 17.56 -0.59
CA ALA A 187 4.92 16.87 0.69
C ALA A 187 5.05 15.34 0.53
N GLY A 188 4.91 14.82 -0.69
CA GLY A 188 5.10 13.42 -1.03
C GLY A 188 6.46 13.08 -1.63
N GLU A 189 6.87 11.82 -1.47
CA GLU A 189 8.01 11.22 -2.19
C GLU A 189 7.76 11.14 -3.72
N ASP A 190 6.53 11.39 -4.15
CA ASP A 190 6.08 11.33 -5.54
C ASP A 190 6.45 12.60 -6.32
N ARG A 191 7.73 12.71 -6.66
CA ARG A 191 8.30 13.80 -7.49
C ARG A 191 8.03 13.61 -8.99
N TYR A 192 7.02 12.82 -9.38
CA TYR A 192 6.80 12.46 -10.78
C TYR A 192 5.85 13.41 -11.48
N GLY A 193 6.27 13.85 -12.66
CA GLY A 193 5.49 14.71 -13.53
C GLY A 193 4.97 13.99 -14.76
N ASP A 194 3.92 14.56 -15.35
CA ASP A 194 3.58 14.32 -16.74
C ASP A 194 4.78 14.64 -17.65
N PRO A 195 5.00 13.92 -18.77
CA PRO A 195 6.16 14.13 -19.64
C PRO A 195 6.28 15.55 -20.20
N ASP A 196 5.20 16.31 -20.29
CA ASP A 196 5.23 17.62 -20.94
C ASP A 196 5.22 18.79 -19.96
N VAL A 197 4.99 18.53 -18.66
CA VAL A 197 4.79 19.59 -17.67
C VAL A 197 5.42 19.36 -16.30
N VAL A 198 5.85 20.46 -15.70
CA VAL A 198 6.44 20.52 -14.37
C VAL A 198 5.53 21.35 -13.46
N PRO A 199 4.70 20.73 -12.61
CA PRO A 199 3.94 21.47 -11.63
C PRO A 199 4.84 21.89 -10.46
N LEU A 200 4.74 23.17 -10.08
CA LEU A 200 5.39 23.77 -8.93
C LEU A 200 4.33 24.33 -7.99
N LEU A 201 4.44 23.99 -6.71
CA LEU A 201 3.61 24.55 -5.65
C LEU A 201 4.37 25.67 -4.95
N LEU A 202 3.76 26.85 -4.91
CA LEU A 202 4.34 28.04 -4.31
C LEU A 202 3.47 28.52 -3.16
N GLU A 203 4.10 28.97 -2.09
CA GLU A 203 3.49 29.77 -1.03
C GLU A 203 3.92 31.22 -1.22
N CYS A 204 2.96 32.11 -1.47
CA CYS A 204 3.19 33.52 -1.71
C CYS A 204 2.83 34.39 -0.50
N ALA A 205 3.22 35.66 -0.55
CA ALA A 205 2.94 36.65 0.48
C ALA A 205 1.49 36.59 0.98
N GLY A 206 1.32 36.56 2.31
CA GLY A 206 0.01 36.39 2.94
C GLY A 206 -0.50 34.94 3.00
N GLY A 207 0.37 33.95 2.81
CA GLY A 207 0.01 32.52 2.87
C GLY A 207 -0.77 32.02 1.65
N GLN A 208 -0.75 32.79 0.56
CA GLN A 208 -1.51 32.47 -0.65
C GLN A 208 -0.84 31.32 -1.41
N MET A 209 -1.53 30.19 -1.51
CA MET A 209 -1.02 29.06 -2.28
C MET A 209 -1.25 29.24 -3.77
N ARG A 210 -0.25 28.90 -4.58
CA ARG A 210 -0.28 29.01 -6.03
C ARG A 210 0.32 27.78 -6.68
N ILE A 211 -0.26 27.34 -7.78
CA ILE A 211 0.38 26.38 -8.69
C ILE A 211 0.88 27.15 -9.91
N ILE A 212 2.10 26.86 -10.30
CA ILE A 212 2.65 27.22 -11.59
C ILE A 212 3.01 25.94 -12.31
N THR A 213 2.62 25.81 -13.57
CA THR A 213 3.02 24.68 -14.40
C THR A 213 3.96 25.17 -15.48
N LEU A 214 5.15 24.60 -15.54
CA LEU A 214 6.14 24.91 -16.57
C LEU A 214 6.06 23.90 -17.71
N ASP A 215 6.46 24.35 -18.90
CA ASP A 215 6.75 23.51 -20.05
C ASP A 215 8.09 22.79 -19.83
N ASP A 216 8.09 21.46 -19.82
CA ASP A 216 9.31 20.68 -19.53
C ASP A 216 10.44 20.99 -20.52
N ALA A 217 10.13 21.26 -21.79
CA ALA A 217 11.15 21.49 -22.81
C ALA A 217 11.84 22.87 -22.71
N THR A 218 11.16 23.87 -22.14
CA THR A 218 11.63 25.27 -22.19
C THR A 218 11.72 25.96 -20.83
N GLY A 219 11.19 25.35 -19.77
CA GLY A 219 11.07 25.97 -18.44
C GLY A 219 10.11 27.16 -18.38
N ARG A 220 9.37 27.44 -19.46
CA ARG A 220 8.44 28.58 -19.53
C ARG A 220 7.12 28.25 -18.85
N VAL A 221 6.53 29.23 -18.17
CA VAL A 221 5.19 29.10 -17.60
C VAL A 221 4.18 28.80 -18.70
N ARG A 222 3.50 27.66 -18.60
CA ARG A 222 2.34 27.34 -19.44
C ARG A 222 1.08 27.98 -18.87
N TRP A 223 0.86 27.80 -17.58
CA TRP A 223 -0.26 28.38 -16.85
C TRP A 223 0.04 28.46 -15.36
N GLN A 224 -0.80 29.22 -14.65
CA GLN A 224 -0.71 29.39 -13.20
C GLN A 224 -2.09 29.59 -12.59
N ARG A 225 -2.29 29.10 -11.37
CA ARG A 225 -3.55 29.17 -10.62
C ARG A 225 -3.29 29.53 -9.17
N THR A 226 -4.12 30.42 -8.63
CA THR A 226 -4.23 30.57 -7.17
C THR A 226 -5.11 29.44 -6.65
N LEU A 227 -4.66 28.76 -5.60
CA LEU A 227 -5.45 27.73 -4.96
C LEU A 227 -6.39 28.33 -3.91
N PRO A 228 -7.61 27.78 -3.76
CA PRO A 228 -8.51 28.17 -2.69
C PRO A 228 -8.03 27.59 -1.35
N GLY A 229 -8.20 28.36 -0.27
CA GLY A 229 -7.93 27.93 1.10
C GLY A 229 -6.60 28.44 1.67
N GLU A 230 -6.48 28.34 3.00
CA GLU A 230 -5.21 28.55 3.72
C GLU A 230 -4.62 27.18 4.08
N PRO A 231 -3.30 26.98 3.97
CA PRO A 231 -2.67 25.71 4.29
C PRO A 231 -2.81 25.39 5.79
N LEU A 232 -3.28 24.18 6.13
CA LEU A 232 -3.30 23.67 7.51
C LEU A 232 -1.92 23.11 7.93
N GLY A 233 -0.87 23.92 7.81
CA GLY A 233 0.51 23.53 8.11
C GLY A 233 1.20 22.76 6.98
N GLU A 234 2.37 22.20 7.29
CA GLU A 234 3.29 21.65 6.27
C GLU A 234 2.78 20.41 5.55
N SER A 235 1.95 19.57 6.19
CA SER A 235 1.45 18.32 5.60
C SER A 235 0.13 18.47 4.82
N GLY A 236 -0.42 19.69 4.73
CA GLY A 236 -1.75 19.93 4.19
C GLY A 236 -1.81 20.27 2.70
N VAL A 237 -0.68 20.35 2.01
CA VAL A 237 -0.62 20.73 0.60
C VAL A 237 0.33 19.84 -0.20
N ASP A 238 -0.13 19.39 -1.37
CA ASP A 238 0.70 18.61 -2.30
C ASP A 238 0.35 18.95 -3.75
N VAL A 239 1.30 18.78 -4.66
CA VAL A 239 1.08 18.88 -6.11
C VAL A 239 1.78 17.73 -6.83
N THR A 240 1.07 17.08 -7.73
CA THR A 240 1.63 16.05 -8.61
C THR A 240 1.00 16.16 -9.99
N SER A 241 1.58 15.49 -10.97
CA SER A 241 0.97 15.41 -12.30
C SER A 241 1.08 14.01 -12.89
N HIS A 242 0.01 13.61 -13.57
CA HIS A 242 -0.14 12.27 -14.09
C HIS A 242 -1.11 12.26 -15.28
N ASP A 243 -0.74 11.57 -16.37
CA ASP A 243 -1.59 11.34 -17.54
C ASP A 243 -2.28 12.61 -18.08
N GLY A 244 -1.52 13.70 -18.19
CA GLY A 244 -1.98 14.98 -18.69
C GLY A 244 -2.78 15.80 -17.68
N LEU A 245 -2.81 15.41 -16.41
CA LEU A 245 -3.46 16.15 -15.34
C LEU A 245 -2.42 16.71 -14.37
N VAL A 246 -2.70 17.88 -13.81
CA VAL A 246 -2.03 18.41 -12.63
C VAL A 246 -3.04 18.37 -11.49
N ALA A 247 -2.65 17.75 -10.39
CA ALA A 247 -3.52 17.53 -9.25
C ALA A 247 -2.91 18.19 -8.01
N SER A 248 -3.76 18.83 -7.21
CA SER A 248 -3.33 19.52 -6.01
C SER A 248 -4.27 19.27 -4.86
N SER A 249 -3.69 18.92 -3.71
CA SER A 249 -4.40 18.82 -2.46
C SER A 249 -4.16 20.09 -1.65
N VAL A 250 -5.21 20.72 -1.11
CA VAL A 250 -5.12 21.83 -0.12
C VAL A 250 -6.20 21.59 0.92
N ASP A 251 -5.85 21.58 2.20
CA ASP A 251 -6.81 21.41 3.30
C ASP A 251 -7.66 20.11 3.17
N GLY A 252 -7.07 19.08 2.58
CA GLY A 252 -7.76 17.81 2.32
C GLY A 252 -8.88 17.90 1.26
N GLY A 253 -8.93 18.98 0.48
CA GLY A 253 -9.67 19.08 -0.79
C GLY A 253 -8.73 18.78 -1.97
N LEU A 254 -9.27 18.28 -3.08
CA LEU A 254 -8.50 17.95 -4.29
C LEU A 254 -8.99 18.78 -5.47
N SER A 255 -8.10 19.54 -6.08
CA SER A 255 -8.33 20.21 -7.35
C SER A 255 -7.54 19.54 -8.46
N LEU A 256 -8.18 19.33 -9.61
CA LEU A 256 -7.59 18.72 -10.79
C LEU A 256 -7.67 19.70 -11.95
N TYR A 257 -6.56 19.83 -12.67
CA TYR A 257 -6.40 20.72 -13.80
C TYR A 257 -5.89 19.93 -15.00
N ASP A 258 -6.31 20.34 -16.20
CA ASP A 258 -5.69 19.88 -17.44
C ASP A 258 -4.24 20.38 -17.45
N GLY A 259 -3.29 19.45 -17.57
CA GLY A 259 -1.87 19.75 -17.46
C GLY A 259 -1.38 20.71 -18.54
N LYS A 260 -1.99 20.71 -19.73
CA LYS A 260 -1.57 21.59 -20.83
C LYS A 260 -2.13 23.00 -20.71
N SER A 261 -3.42 23.14 -20.41
CA SER A 261 -4.16 24.41 -20.44
C SER A 261 -4.42 25.03 -19.08
N GLY A 262 -4.32 24.24 -18.00
CA GLY A 262 -4.69 24.65 -16.65
C GLY A 262 -6.21 24.81 -16.47
N ALA A 263 -7.01 24.33 -17.41
CA ALA A 263 -8.47 24.32 -17.28
C ALA A 263 -8.90 23.44 -16.11
N ASP A 264 -9.93 23.85 -15.37
CA ASP A 264 -10.48 23.06 -14.27
C ASP A 264 -11.08 21.77 -14.81
N VAL A 265 -10.61 20.64 -14.29
CA VAL A 265 -11.12 19.30 -14.61
C VAL A 265 -11.99 18.79 -13.47
N ALA A 266 -11.61 18.98 -12.22
CA ALA A 266 -12.48 18.64 -11.10
C ALA A 266 -12.08 19.42 -9.84
N ASN A 267 -13.05 19.59 -8.95
CA ASN A 267 -12.82 20.08 -7.60
C ASN A 267 -13.61 19.23 -6.62
N ILE A 268 -12.90 18.62 -5.68
CA ILE A 268 -13.45 17.76 -4.64
C ILE A 268 -13.25 18.49 -3.31
N PRO A 269 -14.33 18.81 -2.60
CA PRO A 269 -14.28 19.67 -1.43
C PRO A 269 -13.47 19.06 -0.28
N PRO A 270 -12.92 19.90 0.61
CA PRO A 270 -12.18 19.46 1.79
C PRO A 270 -13.11 18.80 2.81
N ASN A 271 -12.97 17.49 3.02
CA ASN A 271 -13.59 16.74 4.13
C ASN A 271 -13.17 15.25 4.20
N CYS A 272 -11.87 15.02 4.42
CA CYS A 272 -11.24 13.71 4.66
C CYS A 272 -10.75 12.94 3.41
N LEU A 273 -10.12 13.61 2.44
CA LEU A 273 -9.34 12.87 1.44
C LEU A 273 -8.11 12.25 2.10
N CYS A 274 -7.97 10.93 1.96
CA CYS A 274 -6.77 10.19 2.37
C CYS A 274 -5.83 9.94 1.18
N GLY A 275 -6.32 10.13 -0.05
CA GLY A 275 -5.53 10.06 -1.27
C GLY A 275 -6.41 9.98 -2.52
N TYR A 276 -5.76 9.95 -3.69
CA TYR A 276 -6.42 9.79 -4.97
C TYR A 276 -5.49 9.10 -5.95
N VAL A 277 -6.09 8.53 -7.00
CA VAL A 277 -5.36 8.06 -8.18
C VAL A 277 -6.09 8.54 -9.42
N ALA A 278 -5.33 8.82 -10.47
CA ALA A 278 -5.86 9.27 -11.74
C ALA A 278 -5.50 8.29 -12.86
N SER A 279 -6.37 8.24 -13.86
CA SER A 279 -6.12 7.68 -15.18
C SER A 279 -6.54 8.72 -16.22
N LYS A 280 -6.35 8.43 -17.51
CA LYS A 280 -6.79 9.31 -18.61
C LYS A 280 -8.27 9.66 -18.58
N THR A 281 -9.11 8.78 -18.04
CA THR A 281 -10.58 8.95 -18.13
C THR A 281 -11.25 9.09 -16.78
N THR A 282 -10.63 8.58 -15.71
CA THR A 282 -11.27 8.48 -14.40
C THR A 282 -10.31 8.89 -13.30
N VAL A 283 -10.81 9.65 -12.33
CA VAL A 283 -10.14 9.83 -11.04
C VAL A 283 -10.88 9.04 -9.99
N MET A 284 -10.12 8.31 -9.18
CA MET A 284 -10.63 7.68 -7.98
C MET A 284 -10.13 8.43 -6.76
N THR A 285 -11.03 8.82 -5.89
CA THR A 285 -10.69 9.36 -4.57
C THR A 285 -10.86 8.29 -3.50
N ALA A 286 -10.05 8.39 -2.45
CA ALA A 286 -10.11 7.53 -1.28
C ALA A 286 -10.29 8.38 -0.02
N ARG A 287 -11.22 7.96 0.85
CA ARG A 287 -11.54 8.61 2.11
C ARG A 287 -11.70 7.57 3.21
N SER A 288 -10.97 7.74 4.30
CA SER A 288 -11.19 6.96 5.52
C SER A 288 -12.54 7.32 6.14
N THR A 289 -13.27 6.32 6.61
CA THR A 289 -14.54 6.46 7.31
C THR A 289 -14.33 6.27 8.81
N GLN A 290 -15.30 6.71 9.63
CA GLN A 290 -15.18 6.65 11.10
C GLN A 290 -15.04 5.21 11.65
N ASP A 291 -15.49 4.22 10.89
CA ASP A 291 -15.38 2.79 11.18
C ASP A 291 -14.06 2.17 10.68
N GLY A 292 -13.13 2.97 10.16
CA GLY A 292 -11.82 2.51 9.66
C GLY A 292 -11.84 1.92 8.26
N ALA A 293 -13.01 1.83 7.61
CA ALA A 293 -13.11 1.46 6.21
C ALA A 293 -12.61 2.61 5.31
N THR A 294 -12.46 2.32 4.01
CA THR A 294 -12.07 3.33 3.01
C THR A 294 -13.12 3.45 1.93
N ALA A 295 -13.87 4.56 1.97
CA ALA A 295 -14.80 4.93 0.92
C ALA A 295 -14.03 5.35 -0.35
N LEU A 296 -14.37 4.71 -1.46
CA LEU A 296 -13.83 5.00 -2.79
C LEU A 296 -14.90 5.57 -3.70
N GLU A 297 -14.53 6.56 -4.50
CA GLU A 297 -15.41 7.16 -5.49
C GLU A 297 -14.68 7.36 -6.82
N GLY A 298 -15.23 6.81 -7.90
CA GLY A 298 -14.74 7.03 -9.25
C GLY A 298 -15.52 8.15 -9.94
N ILE A 299 -14.80 9.09 -10.54
CA ILE A 299 -15.33 10.30 -11.16
C ILE A 299 -14.81 10.36 -12.60
N ASP A 300 -15.74 10.45 -13.55
CA ASP A 300 -15.40 10.62 -14.96
C ASP A 300 -14.82 12.01 -15.18
N LEU A 301 -13.59 12.08 -15.71
CA LEU A 301 -12.85 13.33 -15.87
C LEU A 301 -13.48 14.27 -16.91
N ARG A 302 -14.27 13.75 -17.85
CA ARG A 302 -14.84 14.58 -18.92
C ARG A 302 -16.18 15.19 -18.54
N SER A 303 -17.02 14.43 -17.84
CA SER A 303 -18.38 14.83 -17.47
C SER A 303 -18.48 15.31 -16.02
N HIS A 304 -17.44 15.06 -15.22
CA HIS A 304 -17.34 15.34 -13.78
C HIS A 304 -18.43 14.60 -12.97
N LYS A 305 -19.05 13.59 -13.57
CA LYS A 305 -20.09 12.79 -12.92
C LYS A 305 -19.42 11.65 -12.17
N ARG A 306 -19.91 11.42 -10.95
CA ARG A 306 -19.61 10.18 -10.21
C ARG A 306 -20.07 8.98 -11.04
N LEU A 307 -19.13 8.10 -11.35
CA LEU A 307 -19.37 6.83 -12.04
C LEU A 307 -19.85 5.75 -11.06
N TRP A 308 -19.20 5.66 -9.90
CA TRP A 308 -19.47 4.62 -8.91
C TRP A 308 -18.98 5.02 -7.52
N ARG A 309 -19.45 4.28 -6.51
CA ARG A 309 -18.96 4.35 -5.12
C ARG A 309 -18.76 2.95 -4.56
N ARG A 310 -17.67 2.74 -3.84
CA ARG A 310 -17.33 1.49 -3.17
C ARG A 310 -16.78 1.77 -1.77
N SER A 311 -16.64 0.71 -0.99
CA SER A 311 -15.92 0.76 0.27
C SER A 311 -14.96 -0.42 0.32
N LEU A 312 -13.72 -0.15 0.73
CA LEU A 312 -12.75 -1.17 1.07
C LEU A 312 -12.80 -1.43 2.58
N PRO A 313 -12.56 -2.67 3.01
CA PRO A 313 -12.63 -3.04 4.42
C PRO A 313 -11.57 -2.35 5.30
N ALA A 314 -10.47 -1.89 4.70
CA ALA A 314 -9.39 -1.21 5.36
C ALA A 314 -8.72 -0.22 4.38
N ALA A 315 -7.94 0.70 4.93
CA ALA A 315 -7.06 1.54 4.13
C ALA A 315 -6.02 0.67 3.38
N PRO A 316 -5.77 0.95 2.09
CA PRO A 316 -4.72 0.26 1.35
C PRO A 316 -3.35 0.62 1.93
N GLN A 317 -2.50 -0.40 2.13
CA GLN A 317 -1.11 -0.24 2.52
C GLN A 317 -0.28 0.30 1.35
N PHE A 318 -0.57 -0.20 0.14
CA PHE A 318 0.08 0.20 -1.10
C PHE A 318 -0.97 0.37 -2.17
N MET A 319 -0.76 1.33 -3.06
CA MET A 319 -1.52 1.47 -4.29
C MET A 319 -0.60 1.63 -5.49
N SER A 320 -1.03 1.11 -6.62
CA SER A 320 -0.39 1.30 -7.92
C SER A 320 -1.48 1.33 -8.99
N VAL A 321 -1.26 2.05 -10.07
CA VAL A 321 -2.16 2.06 -11.24
C VAL A 321 -1.39 1.62 -12.45
N SER A 322 -2.02 0.76 -13.23
CA SER A 322 -1.53 0.27 -14.51
C SER A 322 -2.70 0.26 -15.50
N GLY A 323 -2.69 1.24 -16.42
CA GLY A 323 -3.80 1.49 -17.33
C GLY A 323 -5.06 1.96 -16.59
N GLU A 324 -6.21 1.36 -16.90
CA GLU A 324 -7.52 1.69 -16.28
C GLU A 324 -7.81 0.82 -15.03
N ARG A 325 -6.76 0.29 -14.39
CA ARG A 325 -6.87 -0.52 -13.18
C ARG A 325 -6.00 0.02 -12.06
N MET A 326 -6.59 0.07 -10.87
CA MET A 326 -5.88 0.27 -9.63
C MET A 326 -5.65 -1.08 -8.93
N TYR A 327 -4.48 -1.21 -8.36
CA TYR A 327 -3.99 -2.33 -7.56
C TYR A 327 -3.74 -1.82 -6.17
N ALA A 328 -4.42 -2.40 -5.18
CA ALA A 328 -4.23 -2.06 -3.79
C ALA A 328 -3.87 -3.31 -2.99
N VAL A 329 -2.88 -3.22 -2.11
CA VAL A 329 -2.63 -4.24 -1.10
C VAL A 329 -3.37 -3.80 0.16
N VAL A 330 -4.34 -4.60 0.60
CA VAL A 330 -5.14 -4.29 1.80
C VAL A 330 -5.01 -5.41 2.82
N GLN A 331 -5.07 -5.03 4.08
CA GLN A 331 -5.32 -6.00 5.15
C GLN A 331 -6.81 -6.37 5.13
N LEU A 332 -7.10 -7.66 5.06
CA LEU A 332 -8.47 -8.13 5.23
C LEU A 332 -8.90 -7.97 6.69
N PRO A 333 -10.21 -7.77 6.97
CA PRO A 333 -10.70 -7.79 8.33
C PRO A 333 -10.28 -9.09 9.00
N ARG A 334 -9.83 -9.01 10.27
CA ARG A 334 -9.67 -10.20 11.10
C ARG A 334 -10.95 -11.04 11.03
N PRO A 335 -10.85 -12.36 11.00
CA PRO A 335 -9.66 -13.18 11.25
C PRO A 335 -8.88 -13.51 10.00
N LEU A 336 -9.31 -13.02 8.83
CA LEU A 336 -8.72 -13.39 7.55
C LEU A 336 -7.25 -12.98 7.56
N LEU A 337 -6.39 -13.99 7.46
CA LEU A 337 -4.95 -13.85 7.66
C LEU A 337 -4.20 -13.28 6.46
N PRO A 338 -4.43 -13.72 5.20
CA PRO A 338 -3.63 -13.23 4.11
C PRO A 338 -3.95 -11.76 3.84
N LEU A 339 -2.94 -11.01 3.43
CA LEU A 339 -3.19 -9.75 2.73
C LEU A 339 -3.97 -10.04 1.45
N ALA A 340 -4.74 -9.07 0.98
CA ALA A 340 -5.43 -9.18 -0.30
C ALA A 340 -4.89 -8.15 -1.27
N LEU A 341 -4.64 -8.59 -2.50
CA LEU A 341 -4.65 -7.71 -3.65
C LEU A 341 -6.10 -7.41 -4.01
N VAL A 342 -6.43 -6.13 -3.98
CA VAL A 342 -7.66 -5.56 -4.48
C VAL A 342 -7.38 -4.98 -5.85
N THR A 343 -8.08 -5.46 -6.86
CA THR A 343 -8.06 -4.87 -8.21
C THR A 343 -9.35 -4.09 -8.44
N ILE A 344 -9.23 -2.83 -8.86
CA ILE A 344 -10.38 -1.97 -9.16
C ILE A 344 -10.29 -1.51 -10.61
N ASP A 345 -11.31 -1.83 -11.41
CA ASP A 345 -11.51 -1.19 -12.71
C ASP A 345 -11.93 0.26 -12.43
N LEU A 346 -11.07 1.22 -12.78
CA LEU A 346 -11.27 2.63 -12.44
C LEU A 346 -12.53 3.19 -13.08
N ARG A 347 -12.91 2.72 -14.27
CA ARG A 347 -14.10 3.19 -14.98
C ARG A 347 -15.40 2.59 -14.45
N LYS A 348 -15.40 1.30 -14.11
CA LYS A 348 -16.61 0.56 -13.71
C LYS A 348 -16.80 0.45 -12.19
N GLY A 349 -15.73 0.62 -11.42
CA GLY A 349 -15.73 0.38 -9.97
C GLY A 349 -15.98 -1.08 -9.62
N THR A 350 -15.71 -2.00 -10.54
CA THR A 350 -15.76 -3.44 -10.25
C THR A 350 -14.52 -3.80 -9.45
N VAL A 351 -14.76 -4.40 -8.28
CA VAL A 351 -13.71 -4.80 -7.34
C VAL A 351 -13.52 -6.31 -7.43
N GLY A 352 -12.27 -6.74 -7.55
CA GLY A 352 -11.86 -8.13 -7.43
C GLY A 352 -10.89 -8.30 -6.27
N PHE A 353 -10.97 -9.44 -5.60
CA PHE A 353 -10.11 -9.78 -4.48
C PHE A 353 -9.28 -11.01 -4.81
N THR A 354 -7.99 -10.92 -4.51
CA THR A 354 -7.02 -11.98 -4.70
C THR A 354 -6.20 -12.12 -3.43
N ALA A 355 -6.24 -13.27 -2.76
CA ALA A 355 -5.42 -13.49 -1.59
C ALA A 355 -3.94 -13.55 -1.97
N LEU A 356 -3.12 -12.85 -1.21
CA LEU A 356 -1.68 -12.90 -1.33
C LEU A 356 -1.15 -14.09 -0.52
N PRO A 357 -0.03 -14.72 -0.96
CA PRO A 357 0.59 -15.83 -0.24
C PRO A 357 1.42 -15.34 0.96
N VAL A 358 1.02 -14.23 1.59
CA VAL A 358 1.71 -13.56 2.71
C VAL A 358 0.71 -12.95 3.68
N THR A 359 1.10 -12.84 4.95
CA THR A 359 0.33 -12.22 6.02
C THR A 359 0.68 -10.73 6.22
N ALA A 360 0.02 -10.09 7.18
CA ALA A 360 -0.14 -8.64 7.32
C ALA A 360 1.14 -7.77 7.34
N GLN A 361 2.32 -8.34 7.62
CA GLN A 361 3.58 -7.61 7.73
C GLN A 361 4.61 -7.98 6.65
N GLY A 362 4.18 -8.74 5.63
CA GLY A 362 5.07 -9.30 4.63
C GLY A 362 5.35 -8.40 3.44
N VAL A 363 4.60 -7.33 3.18
CA VAL A 363 4.73 -6.52 1.95
C VAL A 363 5.36 -5.16 2.28
N ASN A 364 6.52 -4.89 1.68
CA ASN A 364 7.22 -3.60 1.81
C ASN A 364 6.89 -2.64 0.66
N ALA A 365 6.52 -3.16 -0.50
CA ALA A 365 6.08 -2.36 -1.64
C ALA A 365 5.35 -3.23 -2.67
N ALA A 366 4.56 -2.58 -3.52
CA ALA A 366 3.88 -3.22 -4.64
C ALA A 366 3.92 -2.33 -5.89
N ALA A 367 4.04 -2.96 -7.07
CA ALA A 367 3.92 -2.31 -8.37
C ALA A 367 3.20 -3.25 -9.35
N ALA A 368 2.64 -2.71 -10.43
CA ALA A 368 1.97 -3.53 -11.46
C ALA A 368 2.30 -3.08 -12.89
N GLY A 369 2.43 -4.05 -13.79
CA GLY A 369 2.73 -3.84 -15.23
C GLY A 369 3.10 -5.15 -15.92
N HIS A 370 3.07 -5.21 -17.24
CA HIS A 370 3.27 -6.41 -18.07
C HIS A 370 2.32 -7.58 -17.75
N GLY A 371 1.10 -7.30 -17.29
CA GLY A 371 0.21 -8.35 -16.77
C GLY A 371 0.74 -9.02 -15.49
N LEU A 372 1.76 -8.44 -14.84
CA LEU A 372 2.37 -8.92 -13.61
C LEU A 372 2.12 -7.96 -12.45
N LEU A 373 2.05 -8.54 -11.25
CA LEU A 373 2.11 -7.86 -9.97
C LEU A 373 3.51 -8.12 -9.38
N TYR A 374 4.23 -7.06 -9.06
CA TYR A 374 5.52 -7.13 -8.38
C TYR A 374 5.32 -6.82 -6.91
N LEU A 375 5.72 -7.72 -6.03
CA LEU A 375 5.68 -7.52 -4.58
C LEU A 375 7.10 -7.59 -4.02
N ALA A 376 7.48 -6.59 -3.23
CA ALA A 376 8.66 -6.67 -2.38
C ALA A 376 8.24 -7.27 -1.05
N LEU A 377 8.63 -8.52 -0.80
CA LEU A 377 8.19 -9.30 0.34
C LEU A 377 9.30 -9.49 1.38
N ARG A 378 9.05 -9.08 2.62
CA ARG A 378 9.98 -9.28 3.73
C ARG A 378 10.08 -10.77 4.10
N GLN A 379 11.30 -11.29 4.13
CA GLN A 379 11.67 -12.65 4.48
C GLN A 379 12.75 -12.60 5.58
N GLY A 380 12.33 -12.42 6.83
CA GLY A 380 13.24 -12.15 7.95
C GLY A 380 13.78 -10.71 7.89
N GLU A 381 15.11 -10.57 7.85
CA GLU A 381 15.77 -9.26 7.75
C GLU A 381 15.83 -8.74 6.31
N LYS A 382 15.69 -9.62 5.32
CA LYS A 382 15.83 -9.27 3.91
C LYS A 382 14.49 -9.21 3.19
N THR A 383 14.49 -8.69 1.97
CA THR A 383 13.30 -8.61 1.12
C THR A 383 13.53 -9.31 -0.21
N ALA A 384 12.58 -10.12 -0.65
CA ALA A 384 12.59 -10.72 -1.98
C ALA A 384 11.60 -9.97 -2.89
N ILE A 385 12.01 -9.67 -4.12
CA ILE A 385 11.08 -9.15 -5.13
C ILE A 385 10.48 -10.34 -5.87
N ILE A 386 9.15 -10.47 -5.87
CA ILE A 386 8.46 -11.59 -6.50
C ILE A 386 7.46 -11.04 -7.51
N ALA A 387 7.49 -11.57 -8.73
CA ALA A 387 6.46 -11.30 -9.72
C ALA A 387 5.41 -12.41 -9.72
N TYR A 388 4.15 -11.99 -9.75
CA TYR A 388 3.00 -12.85 -9.85
C TYR A 388 2.21 -12.55 -11.12
N ARG A 389 1.66 -13.60 -11.71
CA ARG A 389 0.62 -13.51 -12.74
C ARG A 389 -0.66 -14.09 -12.16
N THR A 390 -1.79 -13.61 -12.65
CA THR A 390 -3.08 -14.24 -12.36
C THR A 390 -3.38 -15.37 -13.34
N GLU A 391 -3.72 -16.53 -12.79
CA GLU A 391 -4.41 -17.64 -13.44
C GLU A 391 -5.90 -17.62 -13.05
N ASP A 392 -6.77 -18.13 -13.92
CA ASP A 392 -8.21 -18.31 -13.67
C ASP A 392 -8.91 -17.11 -13.02
N ALA A 393 -9.27 -16.13 -13.83
CA ALA A 393 -9.93 -14.91 -13.36
C ALA A 393 -11.20 -15.25 -12.56
N SER A 394 -11.20 -14.92 -11.27
CA SER A 394 -12.32 -15.13 -10.35
C SER A 394 -12.43 -13.94 -9.39
N PRO A 395 -13.65 -13.49 -9.06
CA PRO A 395 -13.87 -12.34 -8.18
C PRO A 395 -13.35 -12.55 -6.75
N PHE A 396 -13.22 -13.81 -6.34
CA PHE A 396 -12.45 -14.22 -5.16
C PHE A 396 -11.54 -15.38 -5.55
N SER A 397 -10.26 -15.20 -5.32
CA SER A 397 -9.25 -16.12 -5.80
C SER A 397 -8.08 -16.17 -4.84
N GLY A 398 -7.53 -17.37 -4.68
CA GLY A 398 -6.70 -17.73 -3.55
C GLY A 398 -7.53 -18.51 -2.54
N GLY A 399 -7.02 -19.67 -2.16
CA GLY A 399 -7.68 -20.54 -1.21
C GLY A 399 -8.83 -21.34 -1.80
N ALA A 400 -9.56 -22.04 -0.92
CA ALA A 400 -10.76 -22.77 -1.28
C ALA A 400 -11.88 -21.82 -1.72
N VAL A 401 -12.71 -22.28 -2.67
CA VAL A 401 -13.93 -21.56 -3.08
C VAL A 401 -14.84 -21.30 -1.85
N PRO A 402 -15.66 -20.23 -1.83
CA PRO A 402 -16.42 -19.84 -0.62
C PRO A 402 -17.29 -20.92 0.03
N ARG A 403 -17.73 -21.94 -0.73
CA ARG A 403 -18.48 -23.10 -0.20
C ARG A 403 -17.61 -24.14 0.52
N GLY A 404 -16.30 -24.12 0.28
CA GLY A 404 -15.33 -24.99 0.94
C GLY A 404 -14.84 -24.45 2.29
N TRP A 405 -15.31 -23.28 2.72
CA TRP A 405 -14.96 -22.72 4.02
C TRP A 405 -15.83 -23.32 5.12
N PRO A 406 -15.26 -23.82 6.23
CA PRO A 406 -16.05 -24.36 7.33
C PRO A 406 -16.78 -23.23 8.08
N ASP A 407 -17.89 -23.58 8.72
CA ASP A 407 -18.57 -22.72 9.69
C ASP A 407 -17.86 -22.81 11.04
N ALA A 408 -17.30 -21.70 11.50
CA ALA A 408 -16.53 -21.62 12.75
C ALA A 408 -17.32 -22.10 13.98
N CYS A 409 -18.64 -21.88 13.99
CA CYS A 409 -19.50 -22.33 15.08
C CYS A 409 -19.84 -23.83 15.04
N SER A 410 -19.60 -24.47 13.89
CA SER A 410 -19.78 -25.90 13.72
C SER A 410 -18.49 -26.69 14.00
N ILE A 411 -17.33 -26.02 14.06
CA ILE A 411 -16.02 -26.66 14.34
C ILE A 411 -15.98 -27.26 15.75
N LEU A 412 -16.57 -26.59 16.75
CA LEU A 412 -16.60 -27.09 18.12
C LEU A 412 -18.02 -26.98 18.68
N PRO A 413 -18.79 -28.08 18.69
CA PRO A 413 -20.16 -28.04 19.20
C PRO A 413 -20.21 -27.57 20.67
N ALA A 414 -21.11 -26.65 20.98
CA ALA A 414 -21.23 -26.08 22.33
C ALA A 414 -21.41 -27.14 23.43
N GLY A 415 -22.09 -28.24 23.10
CA GLY A 415 -22.33 -29.36 24.01
C GLY A 415 -21.07 -30.13 24.42
N GLU A 416 -19.95 -29.93 23.71
CA GLU A 416 -18.67 -30.58 24.03
C GLU A 416 -17.75 -29.71 24.88
N LEU A 417 -18.02 -28.41 24.97
CA LEU A 417 -17.23 -27.48 25.80
C LEU A 417 -17.25 -27.82 27.30
N PRO A 418 -18.35 -28.31 27.92
CA PRO A 418 -18.31 -28.72 29.32
C PRO A 418 -17.28 -29.81 29.61
N ALA A 419 -17.00 -30.71 28.65
CA ALA A 419 -16.02 -31.77 28.82
C ALA A 419 -14.57 -31.25 28.81
N VAL A 420 -14.32 -30.08 28.19
CA VAL A 420 -13.00 -29.46 28.09
C VAL A 420 -12.81 -28.35 29.13
N LEU A 421 -13.85 -27.55 29.37
CA LEU A 421 -13.79 -26.32 30.18
C LEU A 421 -14.54 -26.44 31.51
N GLY A 422 -15.20 -27.57 31.77
CA GLY A 422 -15.94 -27.83 33.00
C GLY A 422 -17.23 -27.00 33.15
N SER A 423 -17.64 -26.25 32.13
CA SER A 423 -18.79 -25.34 32.19
C SER A 423 -19.56 -25.27 30.87
N ALA A 424 -20.83 -24.86 30.94
CA ALA A 424 -21.67 -24.64 29.76
C ALA A 424 -21.41 -23.25 29.15
N TYR A 425 -21.32 -23.22 27.82
CA TYR A 425 -21.09 -22.00 27.04
C TYR A 425 -22.25 -21.77 26.07
N SER A 426 -22.57 -20.50 25.85
CA SER A 426 -23.48 -20.08 24.78
C SER A 426 -22.68 -19.70 23.53
N VAL A 427 -23.23 -20.00 22.36
CA VAL A 427 -22.57 -19.76 21.06
C VAL A 427 -23.06 -18.45 20.47
N GLN A 428 -22.14 -17.58 20.10
CA GLN A 428 -22.41 -16.33 19.40
C GLN A 428 -21.61 -16.27 18.09
N PRO A 429 -22.27 -16.43 16.92
CA PRO A 429 -21.61 -16.29 15.64
C PRO A 429 -21.16 -14.85 15.40
N GLN A 430 -19.91 -14.67 14.97
CA GLN A 430 -19.36 -13.39 14.57
C GLN A 430 -19.59 -13.14 13.08
N ARG A 431 -20.46 -12.17 12.75
CA ARG A 431 -20.66 -11.75 11.36
C ARG A 431 -19.57 -10.77 10.96
N TYR A 432 -18.84 -11.10 9.89
CA TYR A 432 -17.88 -10.18 9.29
C TYR A 432 -18.56 -9.23 8.31
N GLY A 433 -18.01 -8.01 8.24
CA GLY A 433 -18.61 -6.87 7.54
C GLY A 433 -18.92 -7.15 6.06
N ALA A 434 -19.88 -6.39 5.53
CA ALA A 434 -20.41 -6.54 4.17
C ALA A 434 -19.41 -6.19 3.03
N THR A 435 -18.18 -5.79 3.36
CA THR A 435 -17.21 -5.11 2.48
C THR A 435 -16.05 -5.97 1.99
N ALA A 436 -16.00 -7.27 2.32
CA ALA A 436 -14.96 -8.19 1.84
C ALA A 436 -15.62 -9.52 1.42
N PRO A 437 -14.90 -10.48 0.77
CA PRO A 437 -15.52 -11.49 -0.08
C PRO A 437 -16.66 -12.20 0.64
N LYS A 438 -17.80 -12.37 -0.05
CA LYS A 438 -19.00 -12.99 0.52
C LYS A 438 -18.73 -14.46 0.81
N LEU A 439 -18.26 -14.74 2.02
CA LEU A 439 -18.14 -16.10 2.54
C LEU A 439 -19.54 -16.61 2.89
N VAL A 440 -19.78 -17.89 2.60
CA VAL A 440 -21.10 -18.52 2.80
C VAL A 440 -21.34 -18.79 4.29
N HIS A 441 -20.26 -19.06 5.03
CA HIS A 441 -20.29 -19.46 6.43
C HIS A 441 -19.69 -18.39 7.35
N THR A 442 -20.04 -18.47 8.63
CA THR A 442 -19.48 -17.63 9.68
C THR A 442 -18.02 -18.02 9.90
N VAL A 443 -17.08 -17.09 9.75
CA VAL A 443 -15.65 -17.37 9.95
C VAL A 443 -15.16 -17.09 11.37
N GLY A 444 -16.08 -16.82 12.31
CA GLY A 444 -15.74 -16.53 13.70
C GLY A 444 -16.88 -16.92 14.63
N CYS A 445 -16.53 -17.47 15.78
CA CYS A 445 -17.50 -17.91 16.76
C CYS A 445 -16.99 -17.65 18.17
N ASP A 446 -17.75 -16.88 18.94
CA ASP A 446 -17.49 -16.69 20.36
C ASP A 446 -18.32 -17.68 21.18
N TYR A 447 -17.68 -18.29 22.15
CA TYR A 447 -18.30 -19.10 23.17
C TYR A 447 -18.23 -18.30 24.47
N LEU A 448 -19.40 -17.93 24.98
CA LEU A 448 -19.53 -17.11 26.18
C LEU A 448 -19.94 -17.96 27.37
N LEU A 449 -19.11 -17.95 28.41
CA LEU A 449 -19.46 -18.53 29.70
C LEU A 449 -20.58 -17.70 30.36
N SER A 450 -21.63 -18.35 30.83
CA SER A 450 -22.69 -17.69 31.60
C SER A 450 -22.14 -17.18 32.95
N GLY A 451 -22.05 -15.86 33.15
CA GLY A 451 -21.53 -15.26 34.38
C GLY A 451 -21.28 -13.75 34.27
N THR A 452 -20.77 -13.14 35.35
CA THR A 452 -20.45 -11.69 35.41
C THR A 452 -19.14 -11.31 34.73
N ASP A 453 -18.20 -12.25 34.61
CA ASP A 453 -16.94 -12.11 33.87
C ASP A 453 -16.86 -13.23 32.81
N PRO A 454 -17.32 -13.00 31.57
CA PRO A 454 -17.37 -14.06 30.58
C PRO A 454 -15.95 -14.45 30.17
N VAL A 455 -15.54 -15.68 30.50
CA VAL A 455 -14.46 -16.34 29.75
C VAL A 455 -14.97 -16.48 28.33
N VAL A 456 -14.28 -15.82 27.41
CA VAL A 456 -14.58 -15.86 25.98
C VAL A 456 -13.57 -16.79 25.36
N VAL A 457 -14.06 -17.90 24.80
CA VAL A 457 -13.29 -18.69 23.84
C VAL A 457 -13.74 -18.25 22.46
N SER A 458 -12.80 -17.87 21.60
CA SER A 458 -13.10 -17.48 20.22
C SER A 458 -12.45 -18.47 19.28
N ILE A 459 -13.21 -19.03 18.35
CA ILE A 459 -12.69 -19.84 17.25
C ILE A 459 -12.93 -19.08 15.96
N GLU A 460 -11.87 -18.86 15.21
CA GLU A 460 -11.91 -18.08 13.98
C GLU A 460 -11.21 -18.84 12.85
N VAL A 461 -11.84 -18.90 11.68
CA VAL A 461 -11.29 -19.48 10.45
C VAL A 461 -10.52 -18.38 9.73
N GLY A 462 -9.20 -18.40 9.87
CA GLY A 462 -8.33 -17.37 9.31
C GLY A 462 -8.03 -17.56 7.84
N TRP A 463 -8.00 -18.81 7.36
CA TRP A 463 -7.77 -19.15 5.96
C TRP A 463 -8.19 -20.58 5.63
N VAL A 464 -8.57 -20.82 4.38
CA VAL A 464 -8.67 -22.18 3.81
C VAL A 464 -7.93 -22.20 2.48
N GLY A 465 -6.80 -22.90 2.40
CA GLY A 465 -6.02 -23.09 1.18
C GLY A 465 -6.76 -23.95 0.15
N ALA A 466 -6.44 -23.80 -1.14
CA ALA A 466 -6.94 -24.73 -2.16
C ALA A 466 -6.30 -26.11 -2.00
N THR A 467 -5.11 -26.16 -1.38
CA THR A 467 -4.37 -27.36 -1.04
C THR A 467 -3.77 -27.24 0.37
N ALA A 468 -3.37 -28.35 0.97
CA ALA A 468 -2.64 -28.34 2.25
C ALA A 468 -1.32 -27.56 2.14
N ALA A 469 -0.60 -27.68 1.03
CA ALA A 469 0.67 -26.98 0.79
C ALA A 469 0.50 -25.45 0.74
N GLU A 470 -0.62 -24.94 0.21
CA GLU A 470 -0.92 -23.50 0.26
C GLU A 470 -1.14 -23.02 1.69
N ALA A 471 -1.86 -23.79 2.51
CA ALA A 471 -2.08 -23.45 3.91
C ALA A 471 -0.79 -23.55 4.73
N GLU A 472 0.04 -24.56 4.49
CA GLU A 472 1.36 -24.72 5.12
C GLU A 472 2.25 -23.51 4.83
N LYS A 473 2.34 -23.08 3.57
CA LYS A 473 3.15 -21.91 3.20
C LYS A 473 2.69 -20.63 3.90
N LEU A 474 1.38 -20.38 3.95
CA LEU A 474 0.84 -19.20 4.63
C LEU A 474 1.01 -19.30 6.16
N PHE A 475 0.86 -20.49 6.74
CA PHE A 475 1.07 -20.73 8.16
C PHE A 475 2.52 -20.50 8.58
N ALA A 476 3.48 -20.97 7.77
CA ALA A 476 4.90 -20.69 7.99
C ALA A 476 5.23 -19.20 7.91
N ASP A 477 4.53 -18.44 7.05
CA ASP A 477 4.67 -16.97 6.99
C ASP A 477 4.11 -16.29 8.24
N LEU A 478 2.92 -16.72 8.68
CA LEU A 478 2.31 -16.27 9.92
C LEU A 478 3.22 -16.53 11.13
N HIS A 479 3.81 -17.72 11.22
CA HIS A 479 4.74 -18.09 12.30
C HIS A 479 5.96 -17.18 12.31
N ARG A 480 6.59 -16.92 11.15
CA ARG A 480 7.74 -16.00 11.04
C ARG A 480 7.41 -14.56 11.43
N GLN A 481 6.18 -14.12 11.19
CA GLN A 481 5.72 -12.74 11.49
C GLN A 481 5.15 -12.58 12.91
N ALA A 482 4.96 -13.67 13.65
CA ALA A 482 4.45 -13.60 15.01
C ALA A 482 5.42 -12.83 15.90
N TYR A 483 4.91 -11.81 16.59
CA TYR A 483 5.74 -10.89 17.36
C TYR A 483 6.38 -11.55 18.59
N THR A 484 5.58 -12.34 19.32
CA THR A 484 6.03 -13.07 20.52
C THR A 484 5.47 -14.48 20.50
N ILE A 485 6.24 -15.42 19.96
CA ILE A 485 5.93 -16.85 20.04
C ILE A 485 6.23 -17.32 21.46
N VAL A 486 5.21 -17.83 22.14
CA VAL A 486 5.32 -18.41 23.49
C VAL A 486 5.82 -19.84 23.43
N GLY A 487 5.46 -20.56 22.36
CA GLY A 487 5.92 -21.92 22.08
C GLY A 487 5.08 -22.62 21.03
N ASP A 488 5.65 -23.66 20.45
CA ASP A 488 4.94 -24.59 19.55
C ASP A 488 4.12 -25.60 20.38
N ILE A 489 2.96 -26.00 19.85
CA ILE A 489 2.02 -26.88 20.55
C ILE A 489 1.93 -28.21 19.82
N SER A 490 2.62 -29.22 20.36
CA SER A 490 2.61 -30.57 19.81
C SER A 490 1.23 -31.23 19.91
N GLY A 491 0.83 -31.95 18.86
CA GLY A 491 -0.42 -32.73 18.82
C GLY A 491 -1.69 -31.93 18.58
N ALA A 492 -1.60 -30.61 18.39
CA ALA A 492 -2.72 -29.75 18.02
C ALA A 492 -2.73 -29.49 16.51
N GLY A 493 -3.44 -30.34 15.75
CA GLY A 493 -3.45 -30.25 14.29
C GLY A 493 -2.15 -30.72 13.67
N ASP A 494 -1.86 -30.23 12.46
CA ASP A 494 -0.59 -30.52 11.76
C ASP A 494 0.53 -29.62 12.31
N GLU A 495 0.22 -28.35 12.57
CA GLU A 495 1.13 -27.34 13.12
C GLU A 495 0.34 -26.39 14.03
N ALA A 496 0.93 -25.98 15.16
CA ALA A 496 0.31 -24.98 16.04
C ALA A 496 1.35 -24.22 16.85
N PHE A 497 1.08 -22.94 17.10
CA PHE A 497 1.89 -22.10 17.99
C PHE A 497 1.01 -21.12 18.77
N ALA A 498 1.48 -20.72 19.95
CA ALA A 498 0.85 -19.68 20.76
C ALA A 498 1.57 -18.33 20.58
N GLU A 499 0.79 -17.28 20.34
CA GLU A 499 1.21 -15.89 20.34
C GLU A 499 0.68 -15.20 21.60
N LYS A 500 1.58 -14.48 22.30
CA LYS A 500 1.17 -13.58 23.38
C LYS A 500 0.86 -12.20 22.79
N THR A 501 -0.41 -11.84 22.74
CA THR A 501 -0.80 -10.46 22.44
C THR A 501 -0.82 -9.69 23.75
N SER A 502 0.06 -8.71 23.90
CA SER A 502 0.00 -7.79 25.04
C SER A 502 -1.37 -7.11 25.03
N GLY A 503 -2.13 -7.31 26.10
CA GLY A 503 -3.28 -6.46 26.35
C GLY A 503 -2.72 -5.05 26.51
N GLY A 504 -3.20 -4.07 25.74
CA GLY A 504 -2.86 -2.66 26.00
C GLY A 504 -3.13 -2.32 27.47
N TYR A 505 -2.55 -1.22 27.98
CA TYR A 505 -2.61 -0.82 29.39
C TYR A 505 -3.95 -1.14 30.07
N GLY A 506 -3.95 -2.13 30.97
CA GLY A 506 -5.11 -2.54 31.78
C GLY A 506 -5.99 -3.66 31.20
N SER A 507 -5.73 -4.16 30.00
CA SER A 507 -6.37 -5.38 29.49
C SER A 507 -5.55 -6.61 29.86
N PRO A 508 -6.18 -7.70 30.35
CA PRO A 508 -5.45 -8.95 30.59
C PRO A 508 -4.80 -9.43 29.28
N ASP A 509 -3.61 -10.01 29.41
CA ASP A 509 -2.91 -10.64 28.29
C ASP A 509 -3.85 -11.65 27.62
N LYS A 510 -4.10 -11.46 26.32
CA LYS A 510 -4.85 -12.44 25.53
C LYS A 510 -3.87 -13.41 24.94
N GLN A 511 -4.07 -14.69 25.22
CA GLN A 511 -3.36 -15.73 24.50
C GLN A 511 -4.14 -16.09 23.25
N THR A 512 -3.43 -16.07 22.13
CA THR A 512 -3.94 -16.49 20.84
C THR A 512 -3.15 -17.71 20.40
N LEU A 513 -3.84 -18.77 20.02
CA LEU A 513 -3.25 -19.94 19.40
C LEU A 513 -3.59 -19.92 17.91
N TYR A 514 -2.58 -20.10 17.06
CA TYR A 514 -2.80 -20.36 15.64
C TYR A 514 -2.51 -21.82 15.38
N MET A 515 -3.34 -22.45 14.55
CA MET A 515 -3.14 -23.85 14.17
C MET A 515 -3.54 -24.09 12.72
N ARG A 516 -2.87 -25.05 12.10
CA ARG A 516 -3.20 -25.56 10.76
C ARG A 516 -3.70 -27.01 10.88
N VAL A 517 -4.79 -27.30 10.19
CA VAL A 517 -5.35 -28.65 10.04
C VAL A 517 -5.69 -28.87 8.57
N GLY A 518 -4.91 -29.70 7.88
CA GLY A 518 -4.99 -29.85 6.44
C GLY A 518 -4.80 -28.50 5.72
N CYS A 519 -5.82 -28.07 4.98
CA CYS A 519 -5.83 -26.78 4.29
C CYS A 519 -6.45 -25.63 5.10
N THR A 520 -6.90 -25.85 6.33
CA THR A 520 -7.54 -24.80 7.14
C THR A 520 -6.56 -24.25 8.17
N ILE A 521 -6.48 -22.91 8.26
CA ILE A 521 -5.78 -22.20 9.33
C ILE A 521 -6.82 -21.59 10.25
N LEU A 522 -6.67 -21.84 11.55
CA LEU A 522 -7.56 -21.39 12.60
C LEU A 522 -6.80 -20.48 13.56
N ARG A 523 -7.54 -19.53 14.13
CA ARG A 523 -7.13 -18.72 15.27
C ARG A 523 -8.06 -19.05 16.44
N VAL A 524 -7.48 -19.43 17.57
CA VAL A 524 -8.20 -19.80 18.79
C VAL A 524 -7.77 -18.83 19.89
N GLY A 525 -8.70 -18.00 20.36
CA GLY A 525 -8.48 -17.06 21.47
C GLY A 525 -9.12 -17.57 22.75
N SER A 526 -8.52 -17.25 23.89
CA SER A 526 -9.15 -17.44 25.21
C SER A 526 -8.80 -16.28 26.13
N THR A 527 -9.77 -15.81 26.91
CA THR A 527 -9.52 -14.93 28.07
C THR A 527 -9.31 -15.70 29.38
N GLY A 528 -9.44 -17.03 29.35
CA GLY A 528 -9.21 -17.91 30.49
C GLY A 528 -7.73 -18.27 30.70
N PRO A 529 -7.44 -19.20 31.64
CA PRO A 529 -6.09 -19.67 31.91
C PRO A 529 -5.37 -20.22 30.65
N PRO A 530 -4.07 -19.95 30.47
CA PRO A 530 -3.25 -20.42 29.34
C PRO A 530 -3.34 -21.91 29.01
N GLN A 531 -3.51 -22.73 30.05
CA GLN A 531 -3.48 -24.19 29.97
C GLN A 531 -4.66 -24.76 29.15
N ILE A 532 -5.72 -23.98 28.98
CA ILE A 532 -6.92 -24.38 28.24
C ILE A 532 -6.68 -24.48 26.72
N LEU A 533 -5.79 -23.64 26.17
CA LEU A 533 -5.62 -23.53 24.72
C LEU A 533 -5.11 -24.83 24.06
N PRO A 534 -4.10 -25.54 24.57
CA PRO A 534 -3.67 -26.82 23.99
C PRO A 534 -4.73 -27.92 24.02
N GLU A 535 -5.62 -27.93 25.01
CA GLU A 535 -6.73 -28.89 25.10
C GLU A 535 -7.82 -28.57 24.08
N LEU A 536 -8.22 -27.30 23.99
CA LEU A 536 -9.15 -26.83 22.97
C LEU A 536 -8.62 -27.11 21.56
N ALA A 537 -7.36 -26.82 21.29
CA ALA A 537 -6.77 -27.01 19.97
C ALA A 537 -6.75 -28.48 19.54
N ARG A 538 -6.44 -29.41 20.45
CA ARG A 538 -6.54 -30.86 20.19
C ARG A 538 -7.97 -31.28 19.86
N LYS A 539 -8.95 -30.74 20.59
CA LYS A 539 -10.36 -31.03 20.37
C LYS A 539 -10.85 -30.46 19.04
N ILE A 540 -10.45 -29.25 18.69
CA ILE A 540 -10.73 -28.58 17.41
C ILE A 540 -10.13 -29.39 16.25
N ALA A 541 -8.87 -29.81 16.36
CA ALA A 541 -8.20 -30.61 15.33
C ALA A 541 -8.98 -31.89 14.98
N SER A 542 -9.62 -32.54 15.96
CA SER A 542 -10.42 -33.75 15.72
C SER A 542 -11.72 -33.51 14.94
N HIS A 543 -12.18 -32.27 14.84
CA HIS A 543 -13.42 -31.90 14.14
C HIS A 543 -13.18 -31.27 12.77
N VAL A 544 -11.97 -30.75 12.52
CA VAL A 544 -11.64 -30.16 11.23
C VAL A 544 -11.14 -31.25 10.29
N HIS A 545 -11.88 -31.48 9.22
CA HIS A 545 -11.53 -32.49 8.24
C HIS A 545 -10.27 -32.08 7.45
N SER A 546 -9.40 -33.06 7.19
CA SER A 546 -8.34 -32.90 6.20
C SER A 546 -8.96 -32.70 4.81
N CYS A 547 -8.31 -31.90 3.99
CA CYS A 547 -8.84 -31.56 2.67
C CYS A 547 -8.71 -32.79 1.76
N ALA A 548 -9.69 -32.99 0.87
CA ALA A 548 -9.63 -34.06 -0.10
C ALA A 548 -8.34 -33.90 -0.94
N ALA A 549 -7.52 -34.95 -0.95
CA ALA A 549 -6.23 -34.97 -1.64
C ALA A 549 -6.36 -34.87 -3.16
#